data_AF-A0A5N5SUE4-F1
#
_entry.id   AF-A0A5N5SUE4-F1
#
_cell.length_a   1.000
_cell.length_b   1.000
_cell.length_c   1.000
_cell.angle_alpha   90.00
_cell.angle_beta   90.00
_cell.angle_gamma   90.00
#
_symmetry.space_group_name_H-M   'P 1'
#
loop_
_entity.id
_entity.type
_entity.pdbx_description
1 polymer ?
#
loop_
_entity_poly.entity_id
_entity_poly.type
_entity_poly.pdbx_seq_one_letter_code
_entity_poly.pdbx_strand_id
1 'polypeptide(L)'
;LSRIAVKLSLDHVLVGPINNCWSDLEAALSEYNDDWYVGPDKCKNINPNVCNDATWDQAIKKEIPNLFSLGYNEMKGQYTSHLLTLGDTEINVGKLEDEVVRSIWVSLSGELLYFTNDDDERYSIQAHSVLLRNLTIQAADPPLGYPIYSSQPVSHGLT
;
A
#
# COMPACT_ATOMS: atom_id res chain seq x y z
N LEU A 1 17.66 13.58 -5.73
CA LEU A 1 18.02 14.73 -4.84
C LEU A 1 16.81 15.33 -4.12
N SER A 2 15.77 15.84 -4.79
CA SER A 2 14.63 16.49 -4.09
C SER A 2 13.84 15.55 -3.16
N ARG A 3 13.56 14.31 -3.57
CA ARG A 3 12.79 13.35 -2.77
C ARG A 3 13.56 12.84 -1.54
N ILE A 4 14.85 12.56 -1.70
CA ILE A 4 15.74 12.14 -0.60
C ILE A 4 15.86 13.24 0.45
N ALA A 5 15.97 14.51 0.04
CA ALA A 5 16.01 15.64 0.99
C ALA A 5 14.71 15.76 1.82
N VAL A 6 13.54 15.53 1.20
CA VAL A 6 12.26 15.47 1.93
C VAL A 6 12.25 14.33 2.92
N LYS A 7 12.66 13.12 2.52
CA LYS A 7 12.73 11.95 3.41
C LYS A 7 13.68 12.19 4.58
N LEU A 8 14.88 12.69 4.30
CA LEU A 8 15.87 13.05 5.31
C LEU A 8 15.31 14.06 6.33
N SER A 9 14.62 15.10 5.84
CA SER A 9 14.04 16.14 6.71
C SER A 9 12.90 15.57 7.56
N LEU A 10 12.08 14.68 7.00
CA LEU A 10 10.99 14.03 7.71
C LEU A 10 11.53 13.12 8.82
N ASP A 11 12.52 12.28 8.52
CA ASP A 11 13.15 11.40 9.50
C ASP A 11 13.85 12.18 10.61
N HIS A 12 14.48 13.30 10.28
CA HIS A 12 15.07 14.21 11.26
C HIS A 12 14.03 14.70 12.29
N VAL A 13 12.79 14.93 11.85
CA VAL A 13 11.68 15.34 12.72
C VAL A 13 11.07 14.16 13.46
N LEU A 14 10.92 13.00 12.81
CA LEU A 14 10.22 11.83 13.37
C LEU A 14 11.08 10.97 14.29
N VAL A 15 12.30 10.66 13.87
CA VAL A 15 13.24 9.76 14.58
C VAL A 15 14.20 10.57 15.45
N GLY A 16 14.47 11.81 15.04
CA GLY A 16 15.39 12.72 15.72
C GLY A 16 16.58 13.09 14.84
N PRO A 17 17.40 14.05 15.30
CA PRO A 17 18.48 14.58 14.49
C PRO A 17 19.53 13.50 14.23
N ILE A 18 19.93 13.36 12.97
CA ILE A 18 21.21 12.70 12.63
C ILE A 18 22.29 13.49 13.35
N ASN A 19 23.23 12.80 14.00
CA ASN A 19 24.33 13.47 14.69
C ASN A 19 25.02 14.42 13.71
N ASN A 20 25.55 15.54 14.22
CA ASN A 20 26.20 16.57 13.40
C ASN A 20 27.55 16.13 12.78
N CYS A 21 27.81 14.83 12.66
CA CYS A 21 28.98 14.29 12.00
C CYS A 21 28.68 14.04 10.51
N TRP A 22 29.58 14.47 9.63
CA TRP A 22 29.46 14.27 8.19
C TRP A 22 29.34 12.79 7.81
N SER A 23 30.02 11.90 8.54
CA SER A 23 29.98 10.45 8.31
C SER A 23 28.56 9.88 8.43
N ASP A 24 27.79 10.37 9.39
CA ASP A 24 26.46 9.82 9.70
C ASP A 24 25.45 10.28 8.65
N LEU A 25 25.61 11.51 8.16
CA LEU A 25 24.84 12.02 7.02
C LEU A 25 25.19 11.26 5.73
N GLU A 26 26.47 11.01 5.47
CA GLU A 26 26.92 10.27 4.29
C GLU A 26 26.40 8.82 4.32
N ALA A 27 26.44 8.15 5.47
CA ALA A 27 25.86 6.83 5.66
C ALA A 27 24.34 6.82 5.40
N ALA A 28 23.60 7.77 5.98
CA ALA A 28 22.15 7.88 5.77
C ALA A 28 21.79 8.14 4.29
N LEU A 29 22.56 8.99 3.61
CA LEU A 29 22.36 9.25 2.18
C LEU A 29 22.67 8.04 1.30
N SER A 30 23.69 7.24 1.66
CA SER A 30 23.98 5.99 0.98
C SER A 30 22.85 4.99 1.16
N GLU A 31 22.37 4.81 2.40
CA GLU A 31 21.24 3.94 2.71
C GLU A 31 19.99 4.32 1.89
N TYR A 32 19.63 5.61 1.86
CA TYR A 32 18.48 6.06 1.08
C TYR A 32 18.62 5.88 -0.43
N ASN A 33 19.85 5.78 -0.94
CA ASN A 33 20.08 5.57 -2.36
C ASN A 33 20.02 4.09 -2.73
N ASP A 34 20.48 3.22 -1.84
CA ASP A 34 20.70 1.80 -2.15
C ASP A 34 19.53 0.92 -1.67
N ASP A 35 18.94 1.22 -0.51
CA ASP A 35 17.95 0.37 0.17
C ASP A 35 16.53 0.92 0.17
N TRP A 36 16.33 2.15 -0.32
CA TRP A 36 15.04 2.84 -0.27
C TRP A 36 14.48 3.18 -1.64
N TYR A 37 13.21 2.85 -1.85
CA TYR A 37 12.38 3.46 -2.86
C TYR A 37 11.68 4.71 -2.28
N VAL A 38 11.97 5.88 -2.83
CA VAL A 38 11.31 7.15 -2.43
C VAL A 38 10.53 7.71 -3.62
N GLY A 39 9.21 7.46 -3.65
CA GLY A 39 8.38 7.81 -4.78
C GLY A 39 6.88 7.63 -4.54
N PRO A 40 6.03 8.02 -5.50
CA PRO A 40 4.60 7.85 -5.38
C PRO A 40 4.23 6.36 -5.38
N ASP A 41 3.32 5.98 -4.50
CA ASP A 41 2.70 4.66 -4.44
C ASP A 41 1.66 4.43 -5.56
N LYS A 42 1.14 5.52 -6.13
CA LYS A 42 0.20 5.50 -7.26
C LYS A 42 0.75 6.31 -8.43
N CYS A 43 0.84 5.70 -9.61
CA CYS A 43 1.07 6.47 -10.84
C CYS A 43 -0.15 7.37 -11.08
N LYS A 44 0.01 8.70 -10.94
CA LYS A 44 -1.06 9.69 -11.16
C LYS A 44 -1.49 9.88 -12.63
N ASN A 45 -1.02 9.04 -13.57
CA ASN A 45 -1.25 9.28 -14.99
C ASN A 45 -2.21 8.26 -15.62
N ILE A 46 -3.24 8.81 -16.27
CA ILE A 46 -4.20 8.18 -17.20
C ILE A 46 -3.50 7.46 -18.37
N ASN A 47 -2.20 7.67 -18.57
CA ASN A 47 -1.39 7.02 -19.60
C ASN A 47 -0.33 6.11 -18.96
N PRO A 48 -0.51 4.78 -18.98
CA PRO A 48 0.43 3.81 -18.41
C PRO A 48 1.82 3.81 -19.07
N ASN A 49 1.99 4.51 -20.20
CA ASN A 49 3.26 4.60 -20.93
C ASN A 49 4.14 5.79 -20.51
N VAL A 50 3.71 6.60 -19.52
CA VAL A 50 4.46 7.77 -19.02
C VAL A 50 4.63 7.69 -17.50
N CYS A 51 5.21 6.59 -17.03
CA CYS A 51 5.84 6.49 -15.72
C CYS A 51 7.31 6.15 -15.97
N ASN A 52 8.14 7.18 -16.21
CA ASN A 52 9.57 7.03 -16.48
C ASN A 52 10.39 6.68 -15.23
N ASP A 53 9.83 6.84 -14.03
CA ASP A 53 10.44 6.39 -12.78
C ASP A 53 10.04 4.94 -12.51
N ALA A 54 10.93 4.18 -11.85
CA ALA A 54 10.57 2.89 -11.30
C ALA A 54 9.27 3.04 -10.48
N THR A 55 8.25 2.23 -10.79
CA THR A 55 6.98 2.32 -10.08
C THR A 55 7.09 1.61 -8.74
N TRP A 56 6.22 1.97 -7.80
CA TRP A 56 6.07 1.27 -6.52
C TRP A 56 5.96 -0.25 -6.70
N ASP A 57 5.19 -0.70 -7.70
CA ASP A 57 5.07 -2.13 -8.05
C ASP A 57 6.39 -2.78 -8.48
N GLN A 58 7.24 -2.03 -9.20
CA GLN A 58 8.56 -2.53 -9.60
C GLN A 58 9.50 -2.59 -8.41
N ALA A 59 9.42 -1.65 -7.47
CA ALA A 59 10.18 -1.67 -6.23
C ALA A 59 9.79 -2.89 -5.36
N ILE A 60 8.50 -3.19 -5.24
CA ILE A 60 8.00 -4.40 -4.57
C ILE A 60 8.55 -5.67 -5.24
N LYS A 61 8.44 -5.78 -6.57
CA LYS A 61 8.95 -6.95 -7.31
C LYS A 61 10.46 -7.13 -7.25
N LYS A 62 11.20 -6.04 -7.03
CA LYS A 62 12.66 -6.04 -6.85
C LYS A 62 13.06 -6.29 -5.39
N GLU A 63 12.10 -6.46 -4.49
CA GLU A 63 12.35 -6.68 -3.08
C GLU A 63 13.23 -5.58 -2.48
N ILE A 64 12.98 -4.33 -2.87
CA ILE A 64 13.69 -3.18 -2.26
C ILE A 64 13.35 -3.15 -0.76
N PRO A 65 14.36 -3.08 0.13
CA PRO A 65 14.15 -3.23 1.57
C PRO A 65 13.12 -2.28 2.16
N ASN A 66 13.11 -1.02 1.73
CA ASN A 66 12.20 -0.01 2.27
C ASN A 66 11.52 0.77 1.15
N LEU A 67 10.22 1.04 1.30
CA LEU A 67 9.46 1.86 0.37
C LEU A 67 8.77 2.99 1.12
N PHE A 68 8.91 4.22 0.62
CA PHE A 68 8.27 5.40 1.19
C PHE A 68 7.56 6.22 0.11
N SER A 69 6.30 6.56 0.38
CA SER A 69 5.52 7.48 -0.44
C SER A 69 4.92 8.60 0.41
N LEU A 70 4.77 9.76 -0.23
CA LEU A 70 4.05 10.91 0.32
C LEU A 70 3.03 11.37 -0.72
N GLY A 71 1.77 11.40 -0.33
CA GLY A 71 0.62 11.81 -1.11
C GLY A 71 -0.11 12.99 -0.48
N TYR A 72 -0.91 13.67 -1.29
CA TYR A 72 -1.85 14.69 -0.83
C TYR A 72 -3.24 14.35 -1.35
N ASN A 73 -4.19 14.26 -0.44
CA ASN A 73 -5.60 14.06 -0.74
C ASN A 73 -6.28 15.43 -0.83
N GLU A 74 -6.53 15.89 -2.05
CA GLU A 74 -7.15 17.20 -2.32
C GLU A 74 -8.57 17.30 -1.77
N MET A 75 -9.34 16.20 -1.77
CA MET A 75 -10.72 16.20 -1.26
C MET A 75 -10.79 16.37 0.26
N LYS A 76 -9.82 15.79 0.98
CA LYS A 76 -9.75 15.86 2.45
C LYS A 76 -8.82 16.98 2.96
N GLY A 77 -8.04 17.60 2.08
CA GLY A 77 -7.03 18.59 2.45
C GLY A 77 -5.92 18.02 3.34
N GLN A 78 -5.59 16.75 3.20
CA GLN A 78 -4.69 16.01 4.11
C GLN A 78 -3.51 15.38 3.37
N TYR A 79 -2.34 15.40 4.00
CA TYR A 79 -1.19 14.63 3.56
C TYR A 79 -1.28 13.20 4.08
N THR A 80 -0.93 12.23 3.24
CA THR A 80 -0.86 10.81 3.57
C THR A 80 0.53 10.29 3.27
N SER A 81 1.01 9.34 4.06
CA SER A 81 2.29 8.68 3.83
C SER A 81 2.16 7.18 3.96
N HIS A 82 2.86 6.43 3.12
CA HIS A 82 3.02 4.99 3.28
C HIS A 82 4.48 4.65 3.50
N LEU A 83 4.74 3.77 4.46
CA LEU A 83 6.05 3.23 4.78
C LEU A 83 5.92 1.71 4.81
N LEU A 84 6.70 1.02 3.98
CA LEU A 84 6.82 -0.44 3.99
C LEU A 84 8.26 -0.83 4.23
N THR A 85 8.44 -1.91 4.98
CA THR A 85 9.73 -2.57 5.19
C THR A 85 9.57 -4.03 4.81
N LEU A 86 10.47 -4.52 3.96
CA LEU A 86 10.54 -5.92 3.59
C LEU A 86 10.97 -6.74 4.81
N GLY A 87 10.28 -7.84 5.05
CA GLY A 87 10.64 -8.76 6.13
C GLY A 87 9.91 -10.08 5.98
N ASP A 88 10.46 -11.10 6.63
CA ASP A 88 9.81 -12.39 6.74
C ASP A 88 8.62 -12.30 7.71
N THR A 89 7.54 -13.00 7.39
CA THR A 89 6.36 -13.10 8.25
C THR A 89 5.74 -14.47 8.09
N GLU A 90 5.37 -15.09 9.20
CA GLU A 90 4.58 -16.31 9.19
C GLU A 90 3.15 -15.98 8.75
N ILE A 91 2.71 -16.57 7.64
CA ILE A 91 1.36 -16.40 7.12
C ILE A 91 0.54 -17.66 7.32
N ASN A 92 -0.72 -17.48 7.70
CA ASN A 92 -1.71 -18.55 7.68
C ASN A 92 -2.40 -18.56 6.32
N VAL A 93 -2.35 -19.69 5.63
CA VAL A 93 -3.02 -19.86 4.33
C VAL A 93 -4.37 -20.52 4.56
N GLY A 94 -5.43 -19.88 4.07
CA GLY A 94 -6.80 -20.41 4.07
C GLY A 94 -7.36 -20.48 2.66
N LYS A 95 -8.23 -21.46 2.40
CA LYS A 95 -9.00 -21.55 1.16
C LYS A 95 -10.41 -21.03 1.39
N LEU A 96 -10.88 -20.15 0.51
CA LEU A 96 -12.27 -19.76 0.39
C LEU A 96 -12.79 -20.20 -0.98
N GLU A 97 -14.08 -20.49 -1.06
CA GLU A 97 -14.72 -20.77 -2.34
C GLU A 97 -14.95 -19.48 -3.13
N ASP A 98 -14.75 -19.54 -4.44
CA ASP A 98 -14.82 -18.39 -5.33
C ASP A 98 -16.21 -17.72 -5.29
N GLU A 99 -17.28 -18.50 -5.18
CA GLU A 99 -18.65 -17.99 -5.09
C GLU A 99 -18.88 -17.18 -3.81
N VAL A 100 -18.23 -17.56 -2.70
CA VAL A 100 -18.32 -16.83 -1.43
C VAL A 100 -17.65 -15.47 -1.57
N VAL A 101 -16.45 -15.44 -2.15
CA VAL A 101 -15.72 -14.20 -2.41
C VAL A 101 -16.53 -13.26 -3.31
N ARG A 102 -17.05 -13.78 -4.43
CA ARG A 102 -17.91 -13.01 -5.35
C ARG A 102 -19.17 -12.50 -4.67
N SER A 103 -19.84 -13.33 -3.87
CA SER A 103 -21.04 -12.93 -3.13
C SER A 103 -20.75 -11.77 -2.17
N ILE A 104 -19.62 -11.80 -1.47
CA ILE A 104 -19.21 -10.72 -0.55
C ILE A 104 -18.97 -9.42 -1.33
N TRP A 105 -18.23 -9.48 -2.44
CA TRP A 105 -17.93 -8.29 -3.25
C TRP A 105 -19.17 -7.70 -3.92
N VAL A 106 -20.08 -8.54 -4.43
CA VAL A 106 -21.36 -8.10 -5.01
C VAL A 106 -22.25 -7.45 -3.96
N SER A 107 -22.37 -8.07 -2.77
CA SER A 107 -23.16 -7.50 -1.68
C SER A 107 -22.63 -6.12 -1.25
N LEU A 108 -21.31 -5.97 -1.13
CA LEU A 108 -20.68 -4.71 -0.77
C LEU A 108 -20.88 -3.63 -1.87
N SER A 109 -20.74 -4.02 -3.13
CA SER A 109 -20.98 -3.13 -4.27
C SER A 109 -22.44 -2.63 -4.29
N GLY A 110 -23.38 -3.52 -3.98
CA GLY A 110 -24.80 -3.20 -3.82
C GLY A 110 -25.04 -2.15 -2.74
N GLU A 111 -24.49 -2.38 -1.55
CA GLU A 111 -24.63 -1.51 -0.39
C GLU A 111 -24.06 -0.10 -0.64
N LEU A 112 -22.81 -0.02 -1.13
CA LEU A 112 -22.12 1.24 -1.32
C LEU A 112 -22.65 2.04 -2.53
N LEU A 113 -22.92 1.37 -3.65
CA LEU A 113 -23.26 2.07 -4.90
C LEU A 113 -24.75 2.34 -5.05
N TYR A 114 -25.61 1.42 -4.57
CA TYR A 114 -27.05 1.47 -4.85
C TYR A 114 -27.89 1.82 -3.62
N PHE A 115 -27.46 1.40 -2.42
CA PHE A 115 -28.15 1.78 -1.19
C PHE A 115 -27.56 3.03 -0.53
N THR A 116 -26.52 3.61 -1.15
CA THR A 116 -25.87 4.85 -0.73
C THR A 116 -25.57 4.86 0.76
N ASN A 117 -25.11 3.72 1.30
CA ASN A 117 -24.73 3.65 2.70
C ASN A 117 -23.54 4.60 2.92
N ASP A 118 -23.77 5.68 3.65
CA ASP A 118 -22.78 6.71 3.99
C ASP A 118 -22.21 6.51 5.40
N ASP A 119 -22.54 5.39 6.05
CA ASP A 119 -22.04 5.07 7.37
C ASP A 119 -20.52 4.80 7.32
N ASP A 120 -19.76 5.72 7.90
CA ASP A 120 -18.32 5.58 8.08
C ASP A 120 -17.98 4.37 8.99
N GLU A 121 -18.91 3.95 9.86
CA GLU A 121 -18.84 2.68 10.60
C GLU A 121 -19.34 1.52 9.72
N ARG A 122 -18.47 1.00 8.87
CA ARG A 122 -18.76 -0.23 8.09
C ARG A 122 -19.20 -1.36 9.05
N TYR A 123 -20.45 -1.83 8.91
CA TYR A 123 -21.04 -2.93 9.68
C TYR A 123 -20.00 -3.98 10.06
N SER A 124 -19.77 -4.11 11.38
CA SER A 124 -18.73 -4.90 12.04
C SER A 124 -17.93 -5.78 11.08
N ILE A 125 -16.85 -5.18 10.58
CA ILE A 125 -15.71 -5.82 9.92
C ILE A 125 -15.34 -7.15 10.63
N GLN A 126 -15.59 -7.28 11.94
CA GLN A 126 -15.28 -8.48 12.72
C GLN A 126 -16.42 -9.53 12.86
N ALA A 127 -17.58 -9.35 12.22
CA ALA A 127 -18.77 -10.18 12.50
C ALA A 127 -18.67 -11.65 12.03
N HIS A 128 -17.84 -11.97 11.04
CA HIS A 128 -17.78 -13.30 10.43
C HIS A 128 -16.34 -13.77 10.20
N SER A 129 -15.71 -14.32 11.24
CA SER A 129 -14.34 -14.83 11.20
C SER A 129 -14.12 -15.95 10.18
N VAL A 130 -15.12 -16.79 9.94
CA VAL A 130 -15.05 -17.92 8.99
C VAL A 130 -14.98 -17.46 7.54
N LEU A 131 -15.69 -16.38 7.20
CA LEU A 131 -15.76 -15.87 5.82
C LEU A 131 -14.61 -14.92 5.49
N LEU A 132 -13.74 -14.64 6.47
CA LEU A 132 -12.62 -13.70 6.36
C LEU A 132 -13.01 -12.39 5.65
N ARG A 133 -14.23 -11.90 5.94
CA ARG A 133 -14.87 -10.80 5.18
C ARG A 133 -13.95 -9.59 5.03
N ASN A 134 -13.17 -9.26 6.06
CA ASN A 134 -12.21 -8.15 6.01
C ASN A 134 -11.11 -8.36 5.01
N LEU A 135 -10.44 -9.51 5.06
CA LEU A 135 -9.34 -9.81 4.16
C LEU A 135 -9.86 -9.81 2.72
N THR A 136 -11.03 -10.40 2.50
CA THR A 136 -11.70 -10.42 1.21
C THR A 136 -12.06 -9.01 0.71
N ILE A 137 -12.58 -8.13 1.58
CA ILE A 137 -12.90 -6.74 1.21
C ILE A 137 -11.63 -5.92 0.96
N GLN A 138 -10.61 -6.08 1.79
CA GLN A 138 -9.33 -5.36 1.67
C GLN A 138 -8.61 -5.71 0.37
N ALA A 139 -8.69 -6.97 -0.05
CA ALA A 139 -8.12 -7.47 -1.29
C ALA A 139 -8.90 -7.06 -2.55
N ALA A 140 -10.10 -6.48 -2.43
CA ALA A 140 -10.86 -6.02 -3.58
C ALA A 140 -10.18 -4.82 -4.25
N ASP A 141 -10.37 -4.67 -5.56
CA ASP A 141 -9.84 -3.51 -6.27
C ASP A 141 -10.48 -2.20 -5.76
N PRO A 142 -9.74 -1.07 -5.81
CA PRO A 142 -10.32 0.25 -5.57
C PRO A 142 -11.53 0.50 -6.48
N PRO A 143 -12.60 1.14 -6.00
CA PRO A 143 -12.71 1.88 -4.73
C PRO A 143 -13.19 1.04 -3.53
N LEU A 144 -13.44 -0.26 -3.70
CA LEU A 144 -14.05 -1.10 -2.67
C LEU A 144 -13.05 -1.51 -1.58
N GLY A 145 -11.90 -2.01 -2.02
CA GLY A 145 -10.77 -2.34 -1.17
C GLY A 145 -9.68 -1.27 -1.20
N TYR A 146 -8.59 -1.57 -0.51
CA TYR A 146 -7.43 -0.68 -0.40
C TYR A 146 -6.12 -1.48 -0.44
N PRO A 147 -5.91 -2.31 -1.48
CA PRO A 147 -4.67 -3.05 -1.61
C PRO A 147 -3.50 -2.08 -1.83
N ILE A 148 -2.43 -2.27 -1.06
CA ILE A 148 -1.17 -1.54 -1.25
C ILE A 148 -0.45 -2.05 -2.51
N TYR A 149 -0.64 -3.33 -2.82
CA TYR A 149 -0.15 -3.99 -4.03
C TYR A 149 -1.06 -5.18 -4.34
N SER A 150 -1.34 -5.40 -5.63
CA SER A 150 -2.08 -6.57 -6.11
C SER A 150 -1.23 -7.30 -7.14
N SER A 151 -0.82 -8.52 -6.81
CA SER A 151 -0.15 -9.41 -7.76
C SER A 151 -1.16 -9.95 -8.78
N GLN A 152 -0.68 -10.33 -9.96
CA GLN A 152 -1.51 -11.13 -10.86
C GLN A 152 -1.92 -12.45 -10.17
N PRO A 153 -3.13 -12.98 -10.44
CA PRO A 153 -3.56 -14.26 -9.90
C PRO A 153 -2.53 -15.34 -10.20
N VAL A 154 -2.03 -16.01 -9.16
CA VAL A 154 -1.09 -17.12 -9.30
C VAL A 154 -1.90 -18.41 -9.27
N SER A 155 -2.10 -19.04 -10.43
CA SER A 155 -2.73 -20.35 -10.50
C SER A 155 -1.73 -21.45 -10.12
N HIS A 156 -1.80 -21.94 -8.89
CA HIS A 156 -1.14 -23.20 -8.51
C HIS A 156 -2.11 -24.37 -8.72
N GLY A 157 -2.02 -24.99 -9.90
CA GLY A 157 -2.39 -26.39 -10.21
C GLY A 157 -3.53 -27.08 -9.44
N LEU A 158 -4.67 -26.44 -9.23
CA LEU A 158 -5.90 -27.10 -8.80
C LEU A 158 -7.00 -26.74 -9.80
N THR A 159 -7.03 -27.50 -10.89
CA THR A 159 -8.19 -27.71 -11.76
C THR A 159 -9.21 -28.60 -11.08
#